data_AF-A0A972LKD5-F1
#
_entry.id   AF-A0A972LKD5-F1
#
_cell.length_a   1.000
_cell.length_b   1.000
_cell.length_c   1.000
_cell.angle_alpha   90.00
_cell.angle_beta   90.00
_cell.angle_gamma   90.00
#
_symmetry.space_group_name_H-M   'P 1'
#
loop_
_entity.id
_entity.type
_entity.pdbx_description
1 polymer ?
#
loop_
_entity_poly.entity_id
_entity_poly.type
_entity_poly.pdbx_seq_one_letter_code
_entity_poly.pdbx_strand_id
1 'polypeptide(L)'
;YWWLAFDWENYRCACTLCNSRRNFEDTEGGKACKFPLIDPDTRAYLPTDELSSETPDFLDPFDPDDFKLLWFDSDGLPEPSPVCTEEQKRKVKNSVDIFHLHAQKISRKRNKIRLEIKRHVDILENGDAMAVRGAKSMLLKMIRDTEMLSRAACVYLSNYRYLPAVKDILNPY
;
A
#
# COMPACT_ATOMS: atom_id res chain seq x y z
N TYR A 1 6.81 17.51 19.08
CA TYR A 1 5.40 17.28 19.48
C TYR A 1 5.24 16.66 20.88
N TRP A 2 6.02 17.06 21.89
CA TRP A 2 5.84 16.50 23.26
C TRP A 2 4.52 16.94 23.89
N TRP A 3 4.02 18.11 23.52
CA TRP A 3 2.75 18.67 24.00
C TRP A 3 1.52 17.93 23.48
N LEU A 4 1.67 17.11 22.43
CA LEU A 4 0.59 16.26 21.88
C LEU A 4 0.58 14.85 22.48
N ALA A 5 1.41 14.56 23.49
CA ALA A 5 1.53 13.22 24.06
C ALA A 5 0.25 12.74 24.77
N PHE A 6 -0.60 13.64 25.25
CA PHE A 6 -1.85 13.29 25.95
C PHE A 6 -3.10 13.72 25.18
N ASP A 7 -2.93 14.14 23.93
CA ASP A 7 -4.05 14.43 23.03
C ASP A 7 -4.53 13.13 22.39
N TRP A 8 -5.77 12.73 22.71
CA TRP A 8 -6.34 11.48 22.21
C TRP A 8 -6.61 11.53 20.70
N GLU A 9 -6.81 12.72 20.12
CA GLU A 9 -7.06 12.92 18.69
C GLU A 9 -5.78 12.77 17.84
N ASN A 10 -4.62 12.89 18.48
CA ASN A 10 -3.30 12.74 17.87
C ASN A 10 -2.85 11.27 17.72
N TYR A 11 -3.59 10.31 18.30
CA TYR A 11 -3.26 8.89 18.17
C TYR A 11 -3.82 8.27 16.89
N ARG A 12 -3.06 7.33 16.33
CA ARG A 12 -3.46 6.48 15.20
C ARG A 12 -3.10 5.02 15.49
N CYS A 13 -3.96 4.10 15.07
CA CYS A 13 -3.65 2.67 15.15
C CYS A 13 -2.49 2.33 14.22
N ALA A 14 -1.41 1.79 14.78
CA ALA A 14 -0.22 1.42 14.00
C ALA A 14 0.27 0.04 14.41
N CYS A 15 0.78 -0.70 13.43
CA CYS A 15 1.42 -1.98 13.69
C CYS A 15 2.77 -1.77 14.42
N THR A 16 3.19 -2.69 15.29
CA THR A 16 4.48 -2.58 16.01
C THR A 16 5.68 -2.53 15.05
N LEU A 17 5.57 -3.18 13.88
CA LEU A 17 6.62 -3.13 12.85
C LEU A 17 6.69 -1.76 12.16
N CYS A 18 5.56 -1.07 12.06
CA CYS A 18 5.39 0.21 11.37
C CYS A 18 5.86 1.35 12.30
N ASN A 19 5.46 1.31 13.58
CA ASN A 19 5.69 2.42 14.50
C ASN A 19 7.13 2.44 15.07
N SER A 20 7.75 1.28 15.28
CA SER A 20 9.12 1.19 15.82
C SER A 20 10.17 1.10 14.72
N ARG A 21 11.33 1.77 14.88
CA ARG A 21 12.48 1.53 13.98
C ARG A 21 12.88 0.07 14.07
N ARG A 22 13.20 -0.54 12.94
CA ARG A 22 13.78 -1.88 12.85
C ARG A 22 14.89 -1.92 11.84
N ASN A 23 15.96 -2.60 12.23
CA ASN A 23 17.09 -2.92 11.39
C ASN A 23 17.14 -4.45 11.33
N PHE A 24 16.79 -5.02 10.17
CA PHE A 24 17.01 -6.42 9.86
C PHE A 24 18.29 -6.53 9.03
N GLU A 25 18.85 -7.73 8.90
CA GLU A 25 20.04 -7.97 8.06
C GLU A 25 19.82 -7.52 6.61
N ASP A 26 18.60 -7.75 6.08
CA ASP A 26 18.28 -7.49 4.68
C ASP A 26 17.60 -6.13 4.41
N THR A 27 16.92 -5.54 5.40
CA THR A 27 16.11 -4.31 5.22
C THR A 27 16.00 -3.52 6.51
N GLU A 28 15.84 -2.20 6.41
CA GLU A 28 15.57 -1.32 7.55
C GLU A 28 14.37 -0.42 7.28
N GLY A 29 13.71 0.05 8.34
CA GLY A 29 12.56 0.92 8.22
C GLY A 29 11.84 1.13 9.54
N GLY A 30 10.65 1.71 9.46
CA GLY A 30 9.82 2.00 10.63
C GLY A 30 9.91 3.47 11.04
N LYS A 31 8.77 3.97 11.53
CA LYS A 31 8.52 5.39 11.77
C LYS A 31 9.46 5.95 12.82
N ALA A 32 9.55 5.31 13.99
CA ALA A 32 10.24 5.87 15.15
C ALA A 32 9.76 7.31 15.41
N CYS A 33 10.68 8.29 15.38
CA CYS A 33 10.36 9.70 15.50
C CYS A 33 10.23 10.43 14.14
N LYS A 34 10.30 9.71 13.01
CA LYS A 34 10.17 10.29 11.67
C LYS A 34 8.74 10.78 11.44
N PHE A 35 8.65 11.98 10.88
CA PHE A 35 7.42 12.61 10.44
C PHE A 35 7.77 13.64 9.36
N PRO A 36 8.07 13.20 8.12
CA PRO A 36 8.41 14.12 7.05
C PRO A 36 7.19 14.96 6.66
N LEU A 37 7.45 16.21 6.31
CA LEU A 37 6.48 17.16 5.85
C LEU A 37 6.80 17.53 4.40
N ILE A 38 5.78 17.90 3.64
CA ILE A 38 5.96 18.37 2.25
C ILE A 38 6.83 19.63 2.26
N ASP A 39 6.53 20.54 3.18
CA ASP A 39 7.35 21.69 3.51
C ASP A 39 7.94 21.53 4.92
N PRO A 40 9.26 21.29 5.07
CA PRO A 40 9.90 21.19 6.37
C PRO A 40 9.84 22.48 7.20
N ASP A 41 9.69 23.64 6.57
CA ASP A 41 9.70 24.95 7.23
C ASP A 41 8.39 25.23 7.98
N THR A 42 7.30 24.53 7.65
CA THR A 42 6.01 24.64 8.35
C THR A 42 5.96 23.83 9.64
N ARG A 43 7.07 23.19 10.05
CA ARG A 43 7.08 22.33 11.24
C ARG A 43 6.77 23.13 12.51
N ALA A 44 5.81 22.65 13.28
CA ALA A 44 5.53 23.11 14.63
C ALA A 44 6.53 22.54 15.64
N TYR A 45 7.09 23.41 16.47
CA TYR A 45 8.03 23.10 17.54
C TYR A 45 7.47 23.41 18.93
N LEU A 46 6.43 24.25 19.02
CA LEU A 46 5.80 24.71 20.25
C LEU A 46 4.26 24.51 20.21
N PRO A 47 3.58 24.48 21.38
CA PRO A 47 2.11 24.36 21.44
C PRO A 47 1.35 25.53 20.81
N THR A 48 2.02 26.67 20.65
CA THR A 48 1.46 27.90 20.05
C THR A 48 1.59 27.95 18.54
N ASP A 49 2.32 27.01 17.94
CA ASP A 49 2.53 26.98 16.50
C ASP A 49 1.31 26.41 15.78
N GLU A 50 1.10 26.85 14.55
CA GLU A 50 -0.07 26.47 13.73
C GLU A 50 0.11 25.06 13.14
N LEU A 51 -0.38 24.04 13.85
CA LEU A 51 -0.32 22.63 13.40
C LEU A 51 -1.03 22.39 12.06
N SER A 52 -2.07 23.18 11.75
CA SER A 52 -2.83 23.02 10.50
C SER A 52 -2.03 23.38 9.24
N SER A 53 -0.88 24.04 9.40
CA SER A 53 0.03 24.34 8.28
C SER A 53 0.93 23.16 7.90
N GLU A 54 1.03 22.13 8.74
CA GLU A 54 1.81 20.93 8.42
C GLU A 54 1.06 20.03 7.44
N THR A 55 1.73 19.64 6.35
CA THR A 55 1.22 18.59 5.45
C THR A 55 2.15 17.37 5.49
N PRO A 56 1.70 16.20 5.99
CA PRO A 56 2.53 14.99 6.02
C PRO A 56 2.94 14.51 4.63
N ASP A 57 4.23 14.19 4.45
CA ASP A 57 4.78 13.69 3.17
C ASP A 57 4.88 12.17 3.16
N PHE A 58 3.80 11.48 3.57
CA PHE A 58 3.64 10.04 3.47
C PHE A 58 2.16 9.69 3.33
N LEU A 59 1.86 8.48 2.88
CA LEU A 59 0.52 7.99 2.59
C LEU A 59 -0.31 7.94 3.87
N ASP A 60 -1.52 8.51 3.79
CA ASP A 60 -2.54 8.42 4.82
C ASP A 60 -3.41 7.17 4.57
N PRO A 61 -3.43 6.19 5.48
CA PRO A 61 -4.31 5.03 5.39
C PRO A 61 -5.82 5.37 5.40
N PHE A 62 -6.21 6.57 5.85
CA PHE A 62 -7.59 7.04 5.87
C PHE A 62 -8.01 7.76 4.59
N ASP A 63 -7.06 8.13 3.74
CA ASP A 63 -7.34 8.68 2.42
C ASP A 63 -7.57 7.52 1.41
N PRO A 64 -8.78 7.39 0.85
CA PRO A 64 -9.12 6.30 -0.07
C PRO A 64 -8.40 6.38 -1.43
N ASP A 65 -7.72 7.47 -1.73
CA ASP A 65 -6.95 7.65 -2.96
C ASP A 65 -5.44 7.44 -2.74
N ASP A 66 -4.93 7.71 -1.55
CA ASP A 66 -3.49 7.56 -1.24
C ASP A 66 -2.99 6.14 -1.43
N PHE A 67 -3.72 5.13 -0.95
CA PHE A 67 -3.28 3.75 -1.11
C PHE A 67 -3.24 3.32 -2.59
N LYS A 68 -3.93 4.03 -3.49
CA LYS A 68 -3.91 3.78 -4.95
C LYS A 68 -2.62 4.26 -5.61
N LEU A 69 -1.81 5.06 -4.91
CA LEU A 69 -0.48 5.46 -5.36
C LEU A 69 0.55 4.33 -5.18
N LEU A 70 0.26 3.34 -4.31
CA LEU A 70 1.13 2.20 -4.07
C LEU A 70 0.99 1.15 -5.18
N TRP A 71 2.13 0.74 -5.73
CA TRP A 71 2.30 -0.28 -6.75
C TRP A 71 3.33 -1.32 -6.30
N PHE A 72 3.50 -2.40 -7.08
CA PHE A 72 4.43 -3.47 -6.77
C PHE A 72 5.07 -4.06 -8.02
N ASP A 73 6.36 -4.37 -7.90
CA ASP A 73 7.12 -5.04 -8.94
C ASP A 73 6.87 -6.57 -8.94
N SER A 74 7.61 -7.30 -9.79
CA SER A 74 7.51 -8.77 -9.87
C SER A 74 7.95 -9.52 -8.60
N ASP A 75 8.75 -8.90 -7.74
CA ASP A 75 9.26 -9.50 -6.51
C ASP A 75 8.43 -9.11 -5.28
N GLY A 76 7.42 -8.26 -5.47
CA GLY A 76 6.55 -7.76 -4.41
C GLY A 76 7.15 -6.61 -3.61
N LEU A 77 8.20 -5.97 -4.12
CA LEU A 77 8.70 -4.73 -3.57
C LEU A 77 7.75 -3.58 -3.93
N PRO A 78 7.49 -2.67 -2.99
CA PRO A 78 6.62 -1.53 -3.23
C PRO A 78 7.31 -0.48 -4.10
N GLU A 79 6.57 0.05 -5.06
CA GLU A 79 7.00 1.15 -5.91
C GLU A 79 5.85 2.15 -6.14
N PRO A 80 6.12 3.38 -6.58
CA PRO A 80 5.06 4.31 -6.98
C PRO A 80 4.32 3.82 -8.22
N SER A 81 3.02 4.10 -8.28
CA SER A 81 2.24 3.89 -9.50
C SER A 81 2.84 4.64 -10.70
N PRO A 82 2.81 4.07 -11.91
CA PRO A 82 3.37 4.71 -13.11
C PRO A 82 2.77 6.09 -13.43
N VAL A 83 1.55 6.36 -12.95
CA VAL A 83 0.83 7.63 -13.18
C VAL A 83 1.08 8.68 -12.09
N CYS A 84 1.92 8.37 -11.09
CA CYS A 84 2.21 9.31 -10.00
C CYS A 84 2.96 10.56 -10.48
N THR A 85 2.60 11.72 -9.93
CA THR A 85 3.42 12.94 -10.00
C THR A 85 4.71 12.77 -9.18
N GLU A 86 5.70 13.66 -9.35
CA GLU A 86 6.94 13.59 -8.55
C GLU A 86 6.70 13.73 -7.04
N GLU A 87 5.73 14.56 -6.66
CA GLU A 87 5.27 14.69 -5.28
C GLU A 87 4.69 13.37 -4.75
N GLN A 88 3.79 12.74 -5.49
CA GLN A 88 3.21 11.44 -5.12
C GLN A 88 4.27 10.33 -5.05
N LYS A 89 5.25 10.34 -5.98
CA LYS A 89 6.38 9.40 -5.93
C LYS A 89 7.20 9.57 -4.65
N ARG A 90 7.47 10.81 -4.24
CA ARG A 90 8.16 11.12 -2.97
C ARG A 90 7.34 10.64 -1.78
N LYS A 91 6.05 10.94 -1.74
CA LYS A 91 5.10 10.47 -0.71
C LYS A 91 5.11 8.95 -0.57
N VAL A 92 5.07 8.20 -1.68
CA VAL A 92 5.17 6.73 -1.67
C VAL A 92 6.54 6.27 -1.14
N LYS A 93 7.65 6.84 -1.62
CA LYS A 93 9.01 6.46 -1.17
C LYS A 93 9.18 6.66 0.33
N ASN A 94 8.74 7.80 0.86
CA ASN A 94 8.75 8.07 2.29
C ASN A 94 7.93 7.03 3.06
N SER A 95 6.75 6.68 2.56
CA SER A 95 5.87 5.67 3.18
C SER A 95 6.50 4.28 3.21
N VAL A 96 7.26 3.92 2.16
CA VAL A 96 7.96 2.64 2.09
C VAL A 96 9.01 2.51 3.19
N ASP A 97 9.74 3.58 3.52
CA ASP A 97 10.68 3.61 4.66
C ASP A 97 9.93 3.70 5.99
N ILE A 98 9.04 4.68 6.16
CA ILE A 98 8.32 4.95 7.42
C ILE A 98 7.50 3.75 7.88
N PHE A 99 6.79 3.08 6.98
CA PHE A 99 5.97 1.93 7.34
C PHE A 99 6.68 0.59 7.09
N HIS A 100 7.95 0.63 6.69
CA HIS A 100 8.76 -0.55 6.36
C HIS A 100 8.07 -1.48 5.36
N LEU A 101 7.42 -0.92 4.33
CA LEU A 101 6.56 -1.68 3.41
C LEU A 101 7.34 -2.66 2.53
N HIS A 102 8.66 -2.54 2.47
CA HIS A 102 9.58 -3.40 1.72
C HIS A 102 10.18 -4.52 2.56
N ALA A 103 9.74 -4.70 3.81
CA ALA A 103 10.17 -5.80 4.67
C ALA A 103 10.00 -7.16 3.96
N GLN A 104 11.07 -7.96 3.93
CA GLN A 104 11.16 -9.20 3.14
C GLN A 104 9.98 -10.16 3.38
N LYS A 105 9.49 -10.27 4.63
CA LYS A 105 8.32 -11.08 4.98
C LYS A 105 7.05 -10.65 4.25
N ILE A 106 6.84 -9.34 4.10
CA ILE A 106 5.67 -8.77 3.41
C ILE A 106 5.86 -8.89 1.89
N SER A 107 7.04 -8.56 1.37
CA SER A 107 7.36 -8.68 -0.07
C SER A 107 7.17 -10.11 -0.57
N ARG A 108 7.65 -11.11 0.17
CA ARG A 108 7.41 -12.54 -0.13
C ARG A 108 5.93 -12.90 -0.15
N LYS A 109 5.11 -12.36 0.77
CA LYS A 109 3.65 -12.60 0.76
C LYS A 109 2.99 -11.96 -0.47
N ARG A 110 3.40 -10.75 -0.87
CA ARG A 110 2.90 -10.12 -2.11
C ARG A 110 3.28 -10.93 -3.35
N ASN A 111 4.50 -11.46 -3.40
CA ASN A 111 4.91 -12.32 -4.50
C ASN A 111 4.06 -13.61 -4.57
N LYS A 112 3.66 -14.19 -3.43
CA LYS A 112 2.70 -15.30 -3.41
C LYS A 112 1.34 -14.91 -4.02
N ILE A 113 0.80 -13.74 -3.67
CA ILE A 113 -0.43 -13.20 -4.27
C ILE A 113 -0.29 -13.06 -5.80
N ARG A 114 0.87 -12.58 -6.29
CA ARG A 114 1.16 -12.49 -7.73
C ARG A 114 1.05 -13.84 -8.43
N LEU A 115 1.68 -14.87 -7.86
CA LEU A 115 1.68 -16.23 -8.41
C LEU A 115 0.27 -16.84 -8.37
N GLU A 116 -0.49 -16.61 -7.29
CA GLU A 116 -1.87 -17.07 -7.18
C GLU A 116 -2.78 -16.41 -8.22
N ILE A 117 -2.63 -15.10 -8.44
CA ILE A 117 -3.37 -14.38 -9.48
C ILE A 117 -3.04 -14.94 -10.86
N LYS A 118 -1.75 -15.10 -11.17
CA LYS A 118 -1.33 -15.64 -12.47
C LYS A 118 -2.01 -16.98 -12.75
N ARG A 119 -1.96 -17.91 -11.80
CA ARG A 119 -2.63 -19.21 -11.90
C ARG A 119 -4.14 -19.09 -12.14
N HIS A 120 -4.82 -18.17 -11.45
CA HIS A 120 -6.25 -17.97 -11.66
C HIS A 120 -6.56 -17.34 -13.02
N VAL A 121 -5.71 -16.44 -13.51
CA VAL A 121 -5.80 -15.87 -14.86
C VAL A 121 -5.57 -16.95 -15.92
N ASP A 122 -4.58 -17.81 -15.75
CA ASP A 122 -4.33 -18.94 -16.67
C ASP A 122 -5.56 -19.85 -16.78
N ILE A 123 -6.30 -20.04 -15.68
CA ILE A 123 -7.59 -20.77 -15.64
C ILE A 123 -8.70 -19.99 -16.35
N LEU A 124 -8.73 -18.65 -16.26
CA LEU A 124 -9.72 -17.85 -16.99
C LEU A 124 -9.56 -18.00 -18.51
N GLU A 125 -8.33 -18.13 -19.00
CA GLU A 125 -8.04 -18.24 -20.44
C GLU A 125 -8.23 -19.66 -20.98
N ASN A 126 -7.83 -20.68 -20.20
CA ASN A 126 -7.69 -22.06 -20.70
C ASN A 126 -8.59 -23.09 -19.99
N GLY A 127 -9.29 -22.70 -18.93
CA GLY A 127 -10.10 -23.60 -18.11
C GLY A 127 -11.48 -23.89 -18.69
N ASP A 128 -12.11 -24.96 -18.21
CA ASP A 128 -13.52 -25.22 -18.48
C ASP A 128 -14.44 -24.24 -17.73
N ALA A 129 -15.73 -24.23 -18.08
CA ALA A 129 -16.71 -23.30 -17.51
C ALA A 129 -16.84 -23.37 -15.98
N MET A 130 -16.59 -24.55 -15.37
CA MET A 130 -16.65 -24.72 -13.92
C MET A 130 -15.41 -24.13 -13.26
N ALA A 131 -14.22 -24.41 -13.81
CA ALA A 131 -12.95 -23.89 -13.35
C ALA A 131 -12.89 -22.36 -13.47
N VAL A 132 -13.34 -21.80 -14.60
CA VAL A 132 -13.44 -20.35 -14.84
C VAL A 132 -14.34 -19.67 -13.79
N ARG A 133 -15.50 -20.26 -13.47
CA ARG A 133 -16.40 -19.73 -12.44
C ARG A 133 -15.72 -19.70 -11.06
N GLY A 134 -15.00 -20.77 -10.72
CA GLY A 134 -14.21 -20.84 -9.49
C GLY A 134 -13.11 -19.79 -9.42
N ALA A 135 -12.34 -19.64 -10.51
CA ALA A 135 -11.27 -18.64 -10.60
C ALA A 135 -11.80 -17.21 -10.48
N LYS A 136 -12.92 -16.88 -11.15
CA LYS A 136 -13.58 -15.56 -11.02
C LYS A 136 -13.98 -15.27 -9.58
N SER A 137 -14.57 -16.24 -8.88
CA SER A 137 -14.94 -16.10 -7.47
C SER A 137 -13.73 -15.85 -6.55
N MET A 138 -12.64 -16.59 -6.78
CA MET A 138 -11.39 -16.41 -6.02
C MET A 138 -10.75 -15.05 -6.27
N LEU A 139 -10.65 -14.61 -7.53
CA LEU A 139 -10.11 -13.29 -7.87
C LEU A 139 -10.95 -12.16 -7.25
N LEU A 140 -12.28 -12.25 -7.35
CA LEU A 140 -13.20 -11.29 -6.70
C LEU A 140 -13.03 -11.26 -5.19
N LYS A 141 -12.71 -12.38 -4.54
CA LYS A 141 -12.37 -12.41 -3.11
C LYS A 141 -11.06 -11.67 -2.87
N MET A 142 -9.99 -12.02 -3.59
CA MET A 142 -8.63 -11.50 -3.36
C MET A 142 -8.53 -9.97 -3.47
N ILE A 143 -9.37 -9.33 -4.29
CA ILE A 143 -9.35 -7.86 -4.49
C ILE A 143 -10.24 -7.09 -3.51
N ARG A 144 -10.98 -7.75 -2.62
CA ARG A 144 -11.82 -7.04 -1.62
C ARG A 144 -10.95 -6.23 -0.70
N ASP A 145 -11.35 -5.00 -0.41
CA ASP A 145 -10.66 -4.07 0.48
C ASP A 145 -10.36 -4.66 1.88
N THR A 146 -11.24 -5.53 2.38
CA THR A 146 -11.09 -6.25 3.65
C THR A 146 -10.04 -7.36 3.65
N GLU A 147 -9.58 -7.82 2.49
CA GLU A 147 -8.56 -8.86 2.40
C GLU A 147 -7.15 -8.32 2.60
N MET A 148 -6.32 -9.09 3.30
CA MET A 148 -4.92 -8.75 3.50
C MET A 148 -4.18 -8.74 2.16
N LEU A 149 -3.47 -7.65 1.84
CA LEU A 149 -2.76 -7.43 0.57
C LEU A 149 -3.66 -7.27 -0.66
N SER A 150 -4.93 -6.93 -0.47
CA SER A 150 -5.89 -6.64 -1.54
C SER A 150 -5.36 -5.64 -2.57
N ARG A 151 -4.65 -4.61 -2.14
CA ARG A 151 -4.01 -3.66 -3.05
C ARG A 151 -2.99 -4.33 -3.98
N ALA A 152 -2.17 -5.26 -3.47
CA ALA A 152 -1.26 -6.02 -4.32
C ALA A 152 -2.02 -6.91 -5.29
N ALA A 153 -3.13 -7.50 -4.85
CA ALA A 153 -4.00 -8.28 -5.72
C ALA A 153 -4.57 -7.43 -6.88
N CYS A 154 -5.10 -6.24 -6.59
CA CYS A 154 -5.57 -5.30 -7.61
C CYS A 154 -4.47 -4.92 -8.61
N VAL A 155 -3.27 -4.63 -8.12
CA VAL A 155 -2.11 -4.28 -8.95
C VAL A 155 -1.74 -5.41 -9.90
N TYR A 156 -1.51 -6.62 -9.39
CA TYR A 156 -1.13 -7.74 -10.26
C TYR A 156 -2.23 -8.15 -11.23
N LEU A 157 -3.49 -8.11 -10.80
CA LEU A 157 -4.62 -8.40 -11.67
C LEU A 157 -4.75 -7.35 -12.77
N SER A 158 -4.41 -6.08 -12.49
CA SER A 158 -4.48 -5.00 -13.48
C SER A 158 -3.56 -5.19 -14.69
N ASN A 159 -2.47 -5.95 -14.56
CA ASN A 159 -1.60 -6.30 -15.67
C ASN A 159 -2.30 -7.16 -16.74
N TYR A 160 -3.45 -7.76 -16.39
CA TYR A 160 -4.25 -8.60 -17.28
C TYR A 160 -5.54 -7.91 -17.76
N ARG A 161 -5.62 -6.57 -17.69
CA ARG A 161 -6.79 -5.78 -18.13
C ARG A 161 -7.18 -5.97 -19.60
N TYR A 162 -6.29 -6.55 -20.42
CA TYR A 162 -6.61 -6.91 -21.80
C TYR A 162 -7.65 -8.04 -21.89
N LEU A 163 -7.81 -8.85 -20.83
CA LEU A 163 -8.85 -9.87 -20.74
C LEU A 163 -10.19 -9.25 -20.32
N PRO A 164 -11.29 -9.46 -21.08
CA PRO A 164 -12.60 -8.91 -20.72
C PRO A 164 -13.06 -9.32 -19.33
N ALA A 165 -12.90 -10.60 -18.96
CA ALA A 165 -13.28 -11.09 -17.64
C ALA A 165 -12.52 -10.39 -16.50
N VAL A 166 -11.26 -10.00 -16.71
CA VAL A 166 -10.47 -9.26 -15.72
C VAL A 166 -10.93 -7.82 -15.61
N LYS A 167 -11.26 -7.18 -16.75
CA LYS A 167 -11.82 -5.83 -16.77
C LYS A 167 -13.13 -5.76 -15.96
N ASP A 168 -14.01 -6.74 -16.11
CA ASP A 168 -15.27 -6.84 -15.35
C ASP A 168 -15.03 -7.06 -13.86
N ILE A 169 -13.99 -7.81 -13.49
CA ILE A 169 -13.64 -8.05 -12.06
C ILE A 169 -13.12 -6.77 -11.40
N LEU A 170 -12.28 -6.00 -12.11
CA LEU A 170 -11.68 -4.77 -11.57
C LEU A 170 -12.66 -3.59 -11.55
N ASN A 171 -13.62 -3.57 -12.47
CA ASN A 171 -14.66 -2.54 -12.57
C ASN A 171 -16.04 -3.23 -12.62
N PRO A 172 -16.63 -3.58 -11.47
CA PRO A 172 -17.87 -4.36 -11.43
C PRO A 172 -19.14 -3.63 -11.93
N TYR A 173 -19.03 -2.43 -12.50
CA TYR A 173 -20.14 -1.65 -13.06
C TYR A 173 -19.69 -0.85 -14.29
#